data_AF-A0A4Z1CCB6-F1
#
_entry.id   AF-A0A4Z1CCB6-F1
#
_cell.length_a   1.000
_cell.length_b   1.000
_cell.length_c   1.000
_cell.angle_alpha   90.00
_cell.angle_beta   90.00
_cell.angle_gamma   90.00
#
_symmetry.space_group_name_H-M   'P 1'
#
loop_
_entity.id
_entity.type
_entity.pdbx_description
1 polymer ?
#
loop_
_entity_poly.entity_id
_entity_poly.type
_entity_poly.pdbx_seq_one_letter_code
_entity_poly.pdbx_strand_id
1 'polypeptide(L)'
;MIWTVYLSGEIHTDWREQIKAGAEAAGLPVEFTAPVTNHEASDAAGDMLGKPDVGFWRDHQSSKVNGIRTKTMIEQCDLAVIRFGDKYKQWNAAFDAGYCAALGTPYVTLHNDDIVHPLKEVDASAMGWAQTPEQVVEILKYVTTAQ
;
A
#
# COMPACT_ATOMS: atom_id res chain seq x y z
N MET A 1 -11.75 19.06 1.76
CA MET A 1 -11.18 18.32 0.61
C MET A 1 -11.21 16.86 0.99
N ILE A 2 -11.67 15.97 0.10
CA ILE A 2 -11.59 14.53 0.36
C ILE A 2 -10.17 14.08 0.00
N TRP A 3 -9.48 13.40 0.91
CA TRP A 3 -8.14 12.85 0.65
C TRP A 3 -8.23 11.44 0.08
N THR A 4 -7.47 11.14 -0.96
CA THR A 4 -7.32 9.79 -1.49
C THR A 4 -6.16 9.09 -0.78
N VAL A 5 -6.45 7.97 -0.10
CA VAL A 5 -5.47 7.17 0.66
C VAL A 5 -5.22 5.82 -0.05
N TYR A 6 -3.98 5.56 -0.43
CA TYR A 6 -3.60 4.29 -1.08
C TYR A 6 -3.11 3.26 -0.06
N LEU A 7 -3.73 2.07 -0.03
CA LEU A 7 -3.43 0.99 0.93
C LEU A 7 -2.62 -0.15 0.28
N SER A 8 -1.29 -0.05 0.31
CA SER A 8 -0.37 -1.08 -0.19
C SER A 8 0.09 -2.04 0.91
N GLY A 9 0.45 -3.26 0.53
CA GLY A 9 1.02 -4.25 1.44
C GLY A 9 0.32 -5.60 1.44
N GLU A 10 0.64 -6.39 2.45
CA GLU A 10 0.16 -7.76 2.65
C GLU A 10 -1.37 -7.89 2.59
N ILE A 11 -1.87 -9.06 2.17
CA ILE A 11 -3.30 -9.35 1.92
C ILE A 11 -3.84 -10.55 2.72
N HIS A 12 -3.14 -10.91 3.79
CA HIS A 12 -3.41 -12.07 4.64
C HIS A 12 -4.12 -11.71 5.96
N THR A 13 -4.28 -10.42 6.28
CA THR A 13 -5.05 -9.93 7.42
C THR A 13 -6.08 -8.89 6.99
N ASP A 14 -6.92 -8.44 7.92
CA ASP A 14 -8.04 -7.51 7.76
C ASP A 14 -7.66 -6.04 8.06
N TRP A 15 -6.37 -5.71 8.09
CA TRP A 15 -5.89 -4.37 8.44
C TRP A 15 -6.49 -3.24 7.58
N ARG A 16 -6.78 -3.50 6.30
CA ARG A 16 -7.39 -2.49 5.40
C ARG A 16 -8.82 -2.20 5.83
N GLU A 17 -9.56 -3.23 6.19
CA GLU A 17 -10.94 -3.18 6.65
C GLU A 17 -11.01 -2.43 7.99
N GLN A 18 -10.06 -2.69 8.89
CA GLN A 18 -9.94 -1.97 10.16
C GLN A 18 -9.70 -0.45 9.95
N ILE A 19 -8.78 -0.06 9.06
CA ILE A 19 -8.55 1.37 8.74
C ILE A 19 -9.81 2.01 8.13
N LYS A 20 -10.44 1.33 7.16
CA LYS A 20 -11.66 1.84 6.50
C LYS A 20 -12.78 2.05 7.51
N ALA A 21 -13.05 1.05 8.35
CA ALA A 21 -14.09 1.12 9.37
C ALA A 21 -13.79 2.20 10.42
N GLY A 22 -12.53 2.33 10.85
CA GLY A 22 -12.12 3.37 11.79
C GLY A 22 -12.27 4.79 11.22
N ALA A 23 -11.88 4.99 9.96
CA ALA A 23 -12.06 6.27 9.27
C ALA A 23 -13.54 6.63 9.05
N GLU A 24 -14.36 5.65 8.69
CA GLU A 24 -15.82 5.83 8.56
C GLU A 24 -16.47 6.17 9.90
N ALA A 25 -16.14 5.43 10.96
CA ALA A 25 -16.66 5.68 12.31
C ALA A 25 -16.26 7.05 12.85
N ALA A 26 -15.08 7.56 12.47
CA ALA A 26 -14.61 8.89 12.83
C ALA A 26 -15.11 9.99 11.88
N GLY A 27 -15.87 9.66 10.83
CA GLY A 27 -16.40 10.62 9.86
C GLY A 27 -15.31 11.36 9.08
N LEU A 28 -14.18 10.71 8.80
CA LEU A 28 -13.04 11.35 8.14
C LEU A 28 -13.32 11.59 6.65
N PRO A 29 -12.88 12.73 6.08
CA PRO A 29 -13.08 13.04 4.66
C PRO A 29 -12.02 12.33 3.80
N VAL A 30 -12.04 11.00 3.78
CA VAL A 30 -11.07 10.18 3.05
C VAL A 30 -11.77 9.17 2.13
N GLU A 31 -11.13 8.84 1.01
CA GLU A 31 -11.48 7.69 0.18
C GLU A 31 -10.27 6.76 0.05
N PHE A 32 -10.51 5.47 -0.12
CA PHE A 32 -9.45 4.46 -0.13
C PHE A 32 -9.28 3.79 -1.49
N THR A 33 -8.04 3.66 -1.94
CA THR A 33 -7.66 2.87 -3.11
C THR A 33 -6.68 1.76 -2.72
N ALA A 34 -6.57 0.73 -3.55
CA ALA A 34 -5.74 -0.45 -3.27
C ALA A 34 -5.35 -1.20 -4.56
N PRO A 35 -4.23 -1.94 -4.54
CA PRO A 35 -3.90 -2.89 -5.60
C PRO A 35 -4.95 -4.02 -5.67
N VAL A 36 -4.83 -4.88 -6.69
CA VAL A 36 -5.65 -6.10 -6.76
C VAL A 36 -5.24 -7.03 -5.62
N THR A 37 -6.17 -7.31 -4.71
CA THR A 37 -5.93 -8.17 -3.54
C THR A 37 -6.33 -9.63 -3.78
N ASN A 38 -6.97 -9.93 -4.91
CA ASN A 38 -7.21 -11.31 -5.34
C ASN A 38 -5.95 -11.84 -6.03
N HIS A 39 -5.32 -12.85 -5.42
CA HIS A 39 -4.08 -13.45 -5.91
C HIS A 39 -4.19 -13.94 -7.36
N GLU A 40 -5.19 -14.78 -7.68
CA GLU A 40 -5.34 -15.36 -9.02
C GLU A 40 -5.53 -14.29 -10.10
N ALA A 41 -6.32 -13.25 -9.80
CA ALA A 41 -6.52 -12.13 -10.70
C ALA A 41 -5.25 -11.29 -10.88
N SER A 42 -4.47 -11.10 -9.82
CA SER A 42 -3.18 -10.40 -9.88
C SER A 42 -2.15 -11.17 -10.70
N ASP A 43 -2.03 -12.48 -10.49
CA ASP A 43 -1.09 -13.36 -11.20
C ASP A 43 -1.42 -13.48 -12.69
N ALA A 44 -2.71 -13.44 -13.03
CA ALA A 44 -3.21 -13.50 -14.40
C ALA A 44 -3.41 -12.12 -15.05
N ALA A 45 -3.01 -11.01 -14.41
CA ALA A 45 -3.30 -9.66 -14.89
C ALA A 45 -2.76 -9.36 -16.30
N GLY A 46 -1.76 -10.11 -16.77
CA GLY A 46 -1.20 -9.98 -18.10
C GLY A 46 -1.81 -10.94 -19.14
N ASP A 47 -2.56 -11.96 -18.75
CA ASP A 47 -2.86 -13.13 -19.60
C ASP A 47 -3.65 -12.77 -20.89
N MET A 48 -4.34 -11.62 -20.92
CA MET A 48 -5.04 -11.14 -22.12
C MET A 48 -4.10 -10.70 -23.25
N LEU A 49 -2.82 -10.43 -22.94
CA LEU A 49 -1.78 -10.12 -23.94
C LEU A 49 -1.13 -11.39 -24.51
N GLY A 50 -1.45 -12.55 -23.94
CA GLY A 50 -0.84 -13.85 -24.23
C GLY A 50 -0.45 -14.58 -22.95
N LYS A 51 -0.25 -15.89 -23.03
CA LYS A 51 0.17 -16.73 -21.89
C LYS A 51 1.54 -17.33 -22.17
N PRO A 52 2.64 -16.66 -21.77
CA PRO A 52 3.98 -17.19 -21.96
C PRO A 52 4.15 -18.53 -21.23
N ASP A 53 4.84 -19.48 -21.86
CA ASP A 53 5.13 -20.79 -21.26
C ASP A 53 6.15 -20.69 -20.11
N VAL A 54 7.03 -19.68 -20.16
CA VAL A 54 8.05 -19.46 -19.13
C VAL A 54 7.50 -18.54 -18.05
N GLY A 55 7.45 -19.04 -16.81
CA GLY A 55 6.88 -18.33 -15.65
C GLY A 55 7.41 -16.92 -15.46
N PHE A 56 8.73 -16.71 -15.60
CA PHE A 56 9.33 -15.37 -15.52
C PHE A 56 8.67 -14.35 -16.45
N TRP A 57 8.37 -14.74 -17.70
CA TRP A 57 7.75 -13.83 -18.67
C TRP A 57 6.28 -13.58 -18.37
N ARG A 58 5.55 -14.58 -17.88
CA ARG A 58 4.17 -14.41 -17.42
C ARG A 58 4.11 -13.45 -16.23
N ASP A 59 4.95 -13.67 -15.21
CA ASP A 59 5.01 -12.82 -14.02
C ASP A 59 5.45 -11.39 -14.36
N HIS A 60 6.43 -11.24 -15.26
CA HIS A 60 6.87 -9.92 -15.75
C HIS A 60 5.72 -9.19 -16.43
N GLN A 61 4.97 -9.86 -17.30
CA GLN A 61 3.84 -9.29 -18.02
C GLN A 61 2.70 -8.89 -17.07
N SER A 62 2.30 -9.78 -16.16
CA SER A 62 1.26 -9.48 -15.16
C SER A 62 1.68 -8.34 -14.24
N SER A 63 2.94 -8.31 -13.80
CA SER A 63 3.48 -7.21 -12.99
C SER A 63 3.43 -5.87 -13.72
N LYS A 64 3.69 -5.84 -15.03
CA LYS A 64 3.59 -4.61 -15.84
C LYS A 64 2.15 -4.11 -15.95
N VAL A 65 1.19 -5.01 -16.15
CA VAL A 65 -0.23 -4.63 -16.25
C VAL A 65 -0.77 -4.15 -14.90
N ASN A 66 -0.47 -4.86 -13.80
CA ASN A 66 -0.75 -4.39 -12.44
C ASN A 66 -0.08 -3.03 -12.15
N GLY A 67 1.12 -2.83 -12.71
CA GLY A 67 1.88 -1.59 -12.66
C GLY A 67 1.11 -0.36 -13.17
N ILE A 68 0.23 -0.52 -14.16
CA ILE A 68 -0.60 0.59 -14.66
C ILE A 68 -1.49 1.12 -13.53
N ARG A 69 -2.15 0.22 -12.82
CA ARG A 69 -3.07 0.58 -11.71
C ARG A 69 -2.30 1.12 -10.50
N THR A 70 -1.29 0.38 -10.03
CA THR A 70 -0.55 0.73 -8.82
C THR A 70 0.18 2.06 -8.95
N LYS A 71 0.88 2.31 -10.06
CA LYS A 71 1.54 3.60 -10.31
C LYS A 71 0.55 4.75 -10.35
N THR A 72 -0.55 4.58 -11.10
CA THR A 72 -1.60 5.60 -11.19
C THR A 72 -2.15 5.94 -9.80
N MET A 73 -2.39 4.93 -8.96
CA MET A 73 -2.92 5.14 -7.62
C MET A 73 -1.93 5.80 -6.67
N ILE A 74 -0.63 5.46 -6.75
CA ILE A 74 0.42 6.11 -5.95
C ILE A 74 0.61 7.56 -6.37
N GLU A 75 0.59 7.84 -7.68
CA GLU A 75 0.80 9.19 -8.22
C GLU A 75 -0.40 10.13 -7.95
N GLN A 76 -1.58 9.57 -7.71
CA GLN A 76 -2.82 10.33 -7.51
C GLN A 76 -3.27 10.40 -6.05
N CYS A 77 -2.64 9.68 -5.12
CA CYS A 77 -3.04 9.71 -3.72
C CYS A 77 -2.42 10.90 -2.97
N ASP A 78 -3.13 11.38 -1.96
CA ASP A 78 -2.62 12.39 -1.01
C ASP A 78 -1.73 11.76 0.06
N LEU A 79 -1.94 10.47 0.37
CA LEU A 79 -1.15 9.68 1.31
C LEU A 79 -1.16 8.20 0.93
N ALA A 80 -0.02 7.51 1.06
CA ALA A 80 0.04 6.05 1.02
C ALA A 80 0.24 5.44 2.42
N VAL A 81 -0.38 4.29 2.68
CA VAL A 81 -0.13 3.44 3.85
C VAL A 81 0.44 2.14 3.35
N ILE A 82 1.62 1.75 3.85
CA ILE A 82 2.37 0.61 3.35
C ILE A 82 2.55 -0.40 4.48
N ARG A 83 1.78 -1.50 4.42
CA ARG A 83 1.76 -2.56 5.42
C ARG A 83 2.81 -3.64 5.11
N PHE A 84 3.69 -3.90 6.07
CA PHE A 84 4.63 -5.03 6.05
C PHE A 84 4.23 -6.09 7.09
N GLY A 85 3.56 -7.15 6.65
CA GLY A 85 3.16 -8.27 7.51
C GLY A 85 4.23 -9.35 7.68
N ASP A 86 3.92 -10.34 8.51
CA ASP A 86 4.88 -11.36 8.95
C ASP A 86 5.05 -12.52 7.94
N LYS A 87 4.15 -12.61 6.96
CA LYS A 87 4.14 -13.68 5.95
C LYS A 87 4.79 -13.21 4.66
N TYR A 88 5.63 -14.08 4.11
CA TYR A 88 6.36 -13.85 2.86
C TYR A 88 7.25 -12.60 2.90
N LYS A 89 8.13 -12.51 1.92
CA LYS A 89 8.94 -11.31 1.73
C LYS A 89 8.12 -10.30 0.93
N GLN A 90 7.74 -9.20 1.57
CA GLN A 90 6.84 -8.16 1.04
C GLN A 90 7.57 -7.21 0.05
N TRP A 91 8.21 -7.77 -0.98
CA TRP A 91 9.04 -7.01 -1.91
C TRP A 91 8.27 -5.98 -2.74
N ASN A 92 7.02 -6.28 -3.07
CA ASN A 92 6.13 -5.33 -3.73
C ASN A 92 5.84 -4.12 -2.82
N ALA A 93 5.59 -4.33 -1.53
CA ALA A 93 5.36 -3.24 -0.58
C ALA A 93 6.61 -2.37 -0.40
N ALA A 94 7.79 -2.98 -0.32
CA ALA A 94 9.07 -2.26 -0.28
C ALA A 94 9.31 -1.45 -1.56
N PHE A 95 8.94 -2.02 -2.72
CA PHE A 95 9.04 -1.33 -4.01
C PHE A 95 8.09 -0.12 -4.08
N ASP A 96 6.84 -0.28 -3.64
CA ASP A 96 5.87 0.82 -3.58
C ASP A 96 6.34 1.94 -2.65
N ALA A 97 6.96 1.60 -1.50
CA ALA A 97 7.53 2.58 -0.59
C ALA A 97 8.68 3.35 -1.23
N GLY A 98 9.58 2.65 -1.93
CA GLY A 98 10.64 3.28 -2.71
C GLY A 98 10.08 4.18 -3.82
N TYR A 99 8.97 3.80 -4.45
CA TYR A 99 8.32 4.62 -5.47
C TYR A 99 7.70 5.89 -4.88
N CYS A 100 7.00 5.77 -3.75
CA CYS A 100 6.47 6.93 -3.01
C CYS A 100 7.62 7.89 -2.63
N ALA A 101 8.71 7.37 -2.05
CA ALA A 101 9.88 8.15 -1.68
C ALA A 101 10.50 8.87 -2.88
N ALA A 102 10.61 8.20 -4.04
CA ALA A 102 11.19 8.78 -5.25
C ALA A 102 10.31 9.89 -5.86
N LEU A 103 8.98 9.78 -5.76
CA LEU A 103 8.04 10.78 -6.28
C LEU A 103 7.79 11.94 -5.30
N GLY A 104 8.14 11.77 -4.02
CA GLY A 104 7.75 12.69 -2.96
C GLY A 104 6.28 12.52 -2.52
N THR A 105 5.64 11.41 -2.89
CA THR A 105 4.32 11.03 -2.34
C THR A 105 4.52 10.68 -0.86
N PRO A 106 3.85 11.37 0.08
CA PRO A 106 4.00 11.06 1.49
C PRO A 106 3.42 9.68 1.80
N TYR A 107 4.10 8.91 2.66
CA TYR A 107 3.62 7.61 3.10
C TYR A 107 3.95 7.32 4.56
N VAL A 108 3.16 6.42 5.15
CA VAL A 108 3.34 5.89 6.50
C VAL A 108 3.56 4.38 6.40
N THR A 109 4.52 3.85 7.14
CA THR A 109 4.72 2.40 7.25
C THR A 109 3.84 1.83 8.36
N LEU A 110 3.28 0.63 8.14
CA LEU A 110 2.50 -0.09 9.13
C LEU A 110 3.13 -1.47 9.39
N HIS A 111 3.79 -1.64 10.54
CA HIS A 111 4.39 -2.92 10.95
C HIS A 111 4.78 -3.00 12.42
N ASN A 112 5.00 -4.24 12.88
CA ASN A 112 5.51 -4.53 14.21
C ASN A 112 7.01 -4.20 14.31
N ASP A 113 7.52 -4.16 15.54
CA ASP A 113 8.91 -3.84 15.86
C ASP A 113 9.92 -4.90 15.39
N ASP A 114 9.48 -6.15 15.21
CA ASP A 114 10.29 -7.29 14.74
C ASP A 114 11.06 -7.04 13.42
N ILE A 115 10.58 -6.12 12.58
CA ILE A 115 11.16 -5.84 11.25
C ILE A 115 11.66 -4.39 11.09
N VAL A 116 11.83 -3.64 12.18
CA VAL A 116 12.35 -2.26 12.12
C VAL A 116 13.78 -2.21 11.54
N HIS A 117 14.67 -3.11 11.95
CA HIS A 117 16.04 -3.12 11.43
C HIS A 117 16.11 -3.34 9.91
N PRO A 118 15.44 -4.35 9.31
CA PRO A 118 15.44 -4.53 7.87
C PRO A 118 14.64 -3.44 7.11
N LEU A 119 13.75 -2.69 7.76
CA LEU A 119 13.01 -1.59 7.14
C LEU A 119 13.62 -0.21 7.38
N LYS A 120 14.76 -0.09 8.04
CA LYS A 120 15.34 1.22 8.44
C LYS A 120 15.48 2.24 7.30
N GLU A 121 15.83 1.83 6.07
CA GLU A 121 15.88 2.74 4.91
C GLU A 121 14.49 3.15 4.41
N VAL A 122 13.52 2.23 4.50
CA VAL A 122 12.12 2.48 4.16
C VAL A 122 11.50 3.41 5.19
N ASP A 123 11.71 3.16 6.48
CA ASP A 123 11.21 4.00 7.57
C ASP A 123 11.87 5.39 7.57
N ALA A 124 13.16 5.48 7.22
CA ALA A 124 13.86 6.77 7.13
C ALA A 124 13.25 7.73 6.10
N SER A 125 12.55 7.21 5.09
CA SER A 125 11.87 8.02 4.07
C SER A 125 10.37 8.17 4.32
N ALA A 126 9.80 7.45 5.30
CA ALA A 126 8.40 7.53 5.69
C ALA A 126 8.12 8.76 6.55
N MET A 127 6.88 9.24 6.51
CA MET A 127 6.41 10.36 7.35
C MET A 127 6.07 9.92 8.78
N GLY A 128 5.99 8.61 9.01
CA GLY A 128 5.71 8.02 10.31
C GLY A 128 5.69 6.50 10.24
N TRP A 129 5.83 5.89 11.41
CA TRP A 129 5.71 4.45 11.62
C TRP A 129 4.50 4.19 12.53
N ALA A 130 3.53 3.46 12.00
CA ALA A 130 2.39 2.93 12.74
C ALA A 130 2.62 1.44 13.05
N GLN A 131 2.20 1.02 14.23
CA GLN A 131 2.20 -0.39 14.65
C GLN A 131 0.80 -1.00 14.54
N THR A 132 -0.26 -0.17 14.61
CA THR A 132 -1.65 -0.66 14.52
C THR A 132 -2.48 0.14 13.51
N PRO A 133 -3.54 -0.46 12.93
CA PRO A 133 -4.51 0.25 12.11
C PRO A 133 -5.10 1.51 12.76
N GLU A 134 -5.33 1.48 14.08
CA GLU A 134 -5.87 2.62 14.83
C GLU A 134 -4.92 3.82 14.82
N GLN A 135 -3.61 3.59 14.90
CA GLN A 135 -2.62 4.67 14.78
C GLN A 135 -2.66 5.31 13.39
N VAL A 136 -2.91 4.52 12.33
CA VAL A 136 -3.13 5.07 10.99
C VAL A 136 -4.38 5.94 10.96
N VAL A 137 -5.48 5.50 11.58
CA VAL A 137 -6.72 6.29 11.67
C VAL A 137 -6.50 7.61 12.42
N GLU A 138 -5.74 7.61 13.51
CA GLU A 138 -5.40 8.84 14.24
C GLU A 138 -4.51 9.78 13.40
N ILE A 139 -3.56 9.25 12.63
CA ILE A 139 -2.78 10.05 11.67
C ILE A 139 -3.70 10.70 10.63
N LEU A 140 -4.59 9.91 10.00
CA LEU A 140 -5.56 10.41 9.01
C LEU A 140 -6.45 11.49 9.61
N LYS A 141 -6.93 11.30 10.83
CA LYS A 141 -7.75 12.28 11.54
C LYS A 141 -6.98 13.58 11.75
N TYR A 142 -5.74 13.52 12.20
CA TYR A 142 -4.93 14.71 12.40
C TYR A 142 -4.74 15.49 11.09
N VAL A 143 -4.25 14.83 10.02
CA VAL A 143 -3.91 15.53 8.77
C VAL A 143 -5.12 16.04 7.99
N THR A 144 -6.31 15.48 8.22
CA THR A 144 -7.54 15.89 7.52
C THR A 144 -8.41 16.88 8.31
N THR A 145 -8.20 17.03 9.62
CA THR A 145 -9.08 17.85 10.48
C THR A 145 -8.38 18.92 11.32
N ALA A 146 -7.06 18.84 11.51
CA ALA A 146 -6.33 19.86 12.26
C ALA A 146 -6.36 21.22 11.52
N GLN A 147 -6.59 22.30 12.27
CA GLN A 147 -6.57 23.70 11.80
C GLN A 147 -5.27 24.40 12.20
#